data_AF-A0A9W7T4R5-F1
#
_entry.id   AF-A0A9W7T4R5-F1
#
_cell.length_a   1.000
_cell.length_b   1.000
_cell.length_c   1.000
_cell.angle_alpha   90.00
_cell.angle_beta   90.00
_cell.angle_gamma   90.00
#
_symmetry.space_group_name_H-M   'P 1'
#
loop_
_entity.id
_entity.type
_entity.pdbx_description
1 polymer ?
#
loop_
_entity_poly.entity_id
_entity_poly.type
_entity_poly.pdbx_seq_one_letter_code
_entity_poly.pdbx_strand_id
1 'polypeptide(L)'
;MLENAEEERDGMEKVKLDNKRILFNLLPVHVAQHFLLSNPRNMDLYYQSYAQVGVLFASIPNFNDFYIELDGNNMGVECLRLLNEIIADIDELMDKESYKDIEKIKTIGSTYMAAVGLVPTIGTKAKNSTEAHLSTIADFAIEMFDVVDEINYQSYNDFVLRVGINVGPVVAGVIGARRPQYDIWGNTVNVASRMDSTGVPGKIQVTEDVHQLLQNNYDLVCRGNVSVKGKGQMITYFLEGKAQDAGNRAPHHTGGLERRVHAIARTSSAQTKTDSTSSVTSGFVARVGISNTQGTHSRSAATYIPTVEEGEETKEESVL
;
A
#
# COMPACT_ATOMS: atom_id res chain seq x y z
N MET A 1 -43.31 36.39 -11.95
CA MET A 1 -42.20 36.83 -12.84
C MET A 1 -40.93 37.07 -12.02
N LEU A 2 -40.97 37.84 -10.91
CA LEU A 2 -39.85 37.89 -9.94
C LEU A 2 -39.64 36.55 -9.23
N GLU A 3 -40.71 35.89 -8.79
CA GLU A 3 -40.67 34.57 -8.12
C GLU A 3 -40.02 33.49 -9.01
N ASN A 4 -40.42 33.39 -10.28
CA ASN A 4 -39.75 32.49 -11.25
C ASN A 4 -38.27 32.84 -11.47
N ALA A 5 -37.90 34.13 -11.46
CA ALA A 5 -36.50 34.54 -11.65
C ALA A 5 -35.64 34.22 -10.41
N GLU A 6 -36.23 34.26 -9.22
CA GLU A 6 -35.59 33.83 -7.97
C GLU A 6 -35.44 32.30 -7.93
N GLU A 7 -36.47 31.54 -8.31
CA GLU A 7 -36.38 30.08 -8.43
C GLU A 7 -35.34 29.62 -9.46
N GLU A 8 -35.28 30.27 -10.63
CA GLU A 8 -34.26 29.98 -11.65
C GLU A 8 -32.84 30.33 -11.16
N ARG A 9 -32.68 31.42 -10.42
CA ARG A 9 -31.39 31.83 -9.85
C ARG A 9 -30.93 30.84 -8.78
N ASP A 10 -31.82 30.45 -7.88
CA ASP A 10 -31.51 29.52 -6.79
C ASP A 10 -31.23 28.10 -7.35
N GLY A 11 -31.94 27.70 -8.41
CA GLY A 11 -31.65 26.48 -9.17
C GLY A 11 -30.27 26.51 -9.83
N MET A 12 -29.89 27.62 -10.47
CA MET A 12 -28.56 27.81 -11.06
C MET A 12 -27.46 27.80 -10.00
N GLU A 13 -27.68 28.41 -8.83
CA GLU A 13 -26.73 28.43 -7.73
C GLU A 13 -26.50 27.04 -7.15
N LYS A 14 -27.56 26.25 -6.98
CA LYS A 14 -27.48 24.85 -6.54
C LYS A 14 -26.65 24.01 -7.52
N VAL A 15 -26.93 24.09 -8.82
CA VAL A 15 -26.14 23.38 -9.85
C VAL A 15 -24.67 23.80 -9.83
N LYS A 16 -24.38 25.09 -9.60
CA LYS A 16 -23.01 25.60 -9.50
C LYS A 16 -22.29 25.06 -8.25
N LEU A 17 -22.98 24.96 -7.12
CA LEU A 17 -22.45 24.36 -5.89
C LEU A 17 -22.18 22.86 -6.07
N ASP A 18 -23.12 22.13 -6.67
CA ASP A 18 -22.98 20.69 -6.93
C ASP A 18 -21.80 20.42 -7.89
N ASN A 19 -21.67 21.20 -8.97
CA ASN A 19 -20.55 21.09 -9.90
C ASN A 19 -19.20 21.38 -9.22
N LYS A 20 -19.14 22.37 -8.33
CA LYS A 20 -17.93 22.66 -7.54
C LYS A 20 -17.58 21.51 -6.62
N ARG A 21 -18.55 20.93 -5.92
CA ARG A 21 -18.35 19.80 -5.02
C ARG A 21 -17.77 18.60 -5.76
N ILE A 22 -18.32 18.26 -6.93
CA ILE A 22 -17.80 17.17 -7.77
C ILE A 22 -16.36 17.47 -8.19
N LEU A 23 -16.04 18.71 -8.57
CA LEU A 23 -14.69 19.08 -8.96
C LEU A 23 -13.68 18.91 -7.82
N PHE A 24 -14.04 19.32 -6.60
CA PHE A 24 -13.18 19.16 -5.42
C PHE A 24 -13.06 17.70 -4.96
N ASN A 25 -14.01 16.84 -5.29
CA ASN A 25 -13.88 15.40 -5.08
C ASN A 25 -12.93 14.73 -6.09
N LEU A 26 -12.66 15.36 -7.22
CA LEU A 26 -11.83 14.81 -8.30
C LEU A 26 -10.40 15.35 -8.30
N LEU A 27 -10.19 16.56 -7.79
CA LEU A 27 -8.92 17.26 -7.81
C LEU A 27 -8.64 17.92 -6.46
N PRO A 28 -7.37 17.96 -6.00
CA PRO A 28 -6.99 18.75 -4.84
C PRO A 28 -7.45 20.20 -4.98
N VAL A 29 -7.81 20.83 -3.86
CA VAL A 29 -8.45 22.17 -3.84
C VAL A 29 -7.63 23.20 -4.62
N HIS A 30 -6.31 23.21 -4.44
CA HIS A 30 -5.41 24.15 -5.12
C HIS A 30 -5.37 23.94 -6.64
N VAL A 31 -5.50 22.69 -7.10
CA VAL A 31 -5.54 22.31 -8.52
C VAL A 31 -6.89 22.67 -9.12
N ALA A 32 -7.99 22.34 -8.45
CA ALA A 32 -9.34 22.69 -8.87
C ALA A 32 -9.51 24.21 -9.05
N GLN A 33 -8.97 25.01 -8.12
CA GLN A 33 -8.97 26.47 -8.23
C GLN A 33 -8.22 26.97 -9.46
N HIS A 34 -7.07 26.37 -9.79
CA HIS A 34 -6.33 26.70 -11.02
C HIS A 34 -7.19 26.51 -12.27
N PHE A 35 -7.90 25.38 -12.40
CA PHE A 35 -8.78 25.13 -13.56
C PHE A 35 -10.03 26.01 -13.60
N LEU A 36 -10.59 26.39 -12.44
CA LEU A 36 -11.75 27.29 -12.38
C LEU A 36 -11.40 28.74 -12.76
N LEU A 37 -10.17 29.17 -12.49
CA LEU A 37 -9.71 30.54 -12.77
C LEU A 37 -9.02 30.66 -14.14
N SER A 38 -8.58 29.53 -14.71
CA SER A 38 -7.94 29.49 -16.02
C SER A 38 -8.94 29.66 -17.16
N ASN A 39 -8.49 30.30 -18.24
CA ASN A 39 -9.30 30.48 -19.44
C ASN A 39 -9.71 29.08 -20.00
N PRO A 40 -10.98 28.80 -20.35
CA PRO A 40 -11.41 27.46 -20.80
C PRO A 40 -10.72 26.93 -22.07
N ARG A 41 -9.99 27.80 -22.77
CA ARG A 41 -9.16 27.46 -23.95
C ARG A 41 -7.72 27.17 -23.60
N ASN A 42 -7.31 27.43 -22.36
CA ASN A 42 -5.96 27.16 -21.90
C ASN A 42 -5.88 25.72 -21.40
N MET A 43 -5.54 24.81 -22.31
CA MET A 43 -5.33 23.38 -22.06
C MET A 43 -3.86 23.09 -21.74
N ASP A 44 -3.11 24.09 -21.27
CA ASP A 44 -1.73 23.90 -20.87
C ASP A 44 -1.64 22.89 -19.72
N LEU A 45 -0.63 22.01 -19.81
CA LEU A 45 -0.37 20.99 -18.80
C LEU A 45 -0.15 21.67 -17.43
N TYR A 46 -1.02 21.38 -16.46
CA TYR A 46 -0.77 21.75 -15.08
C TYR A 46 0.30 20.82 -14.49
N TYR A 47 1.39 21.40 -14.02
CA TYR A 47 2.42 20.68 -13.26
C TYR A 47 3.05 21.58 -12.18
N GLN A 48 3.53 20.96 -11.12
CA GLN A 48 4.25 21.62 -10.04
C GLN A 48 5.35 20.69 -9.50
N SER A 49 6.56 21.23 -9.30
CA SER A 49 7.68 20.48 -8.74
C SER A 49 7.78 20.72 -7.23
N TYR A 50 8.05 19.65 -6.48
CA TYR A 50 8.24 19.66 -5.04
C TYR A 50 9.56 19.00 -4.69
N ALA A 51 10.32 19.63 -3.80
CA ALA A 51 11.67 19.17 -3.46
C ALA A 51 11.66 18.00 -2.46
N GLN A 52 10.78 18.05 -1.45
CA GLN A 52 10.72 17.07 -0.36
C GLN A 52 9.27 16.70 -0.07
N VAL A 53 8.85 15.54 -0.56
CA VAL A 53 7.51 14.97 -0.36
C VAL A 53 7.67 13.58 0.23
N GLY A 54 6.95 13.31 1.33
CA GLY A 54 6.81 11.96 1.86
C GLY A 54 5.73 11.22 1.09
N VAL A 55 6.01 10.02 0.60
CA VAL A 55 5.08 9.20 -0.18
C VAL A 55 4.87 7.87 0.52
N LEU A 56 3.61 7.47 0.69
CA LEU A 56 3.16 6.25 1.33
C LEU A 56 2.40 5.38 0.33
N PHE A 57 2.75 4.10 0.31
CA PHE A 57 1.96 3.03 -0.31
C PHE A 57 1.56 2.06 0.79
N ALA A 58 0.27 1.82 0.96
CA ALA A 58 -0.25 0.85 1.91
C ALA A 58 -1.10 -0.18 1.19
N SER A 59 -0.62 -1.42 1.09
CA SER A 59 -1.30 -2.51 0.38
C SER A 59 -1.84 -3.56 1.35
N ILE A 60 -2.88 -4.27 0.90
CA ILE A 60 -3.40 -5.48 1.56
C ILE A 60 -3.02 -6.67 0.67
N PRO A 61 -1.88 -7.34 0.91
CA PRO A 61 -1.35 -8.35 -0.02
C PRO A 61 -2.26 -9.57 -0.17
N ASN A 62 -2.90 -9.99 0.93
CA ASN A 62 -3.78 -11.16 0.96
C ASN A 62 -5.22 -10.86 0.49
N PHE A 63 -5.51 -9.64 0.04
CA PHE A 63 -6.81 -9.32 -0.54
C PHE A 63 -7.06 -10.08 -1.85
N ASN A 64 -6.01 -10.35 -2.65
CA ASN A 64 -6.14 -11.13 -3.88
C ASN A 64 -6.55 -12.58 -3.61
N ASP A 65 -6.05 -13.18 -2.53
CA ASP A 65 -6.42 -14.54 -2.13
C ASP A 65 -7.86 -14.60 -1.57
N PHE A 66 -8.31 -13.50 -0.95
CA PHE A 66 -9.68 -13.32 -0.49
C PHE A 66 -10.66 -13.09 -1.65
N TYR A 67 -10.21 -12.47 -2.74
CA TYR A 67 -11.04 -12.22 -3.91
C TYR A 67 -11.32 -13.52 -4.68
N ILE A 68 -12.48 -14.12 -4.43
CA ILE A 68 -12.96 -15.29 -5.16
C ILE A 68 -14.30 -14.98 -5.82
N GLU A 69 -14.35 -15.10 -7.14
CA GLU A 69 -15.57 -15.01 -7.95
C GLU A 69 -16.35 -16.33 -7.86
N LEU A 70 -17.31 -16.40 -6.93
CA LEU A 70 -18.22 -17.54 -6.77
C LEU A 70 -19.67 -17.06 -6.77
N ASP A 71 -20.60 -17.91 -7.24
CA ASP A 71 -22.05 -17.66 -7.18
C ASP A 71 -22.53 -17.33 -5.76
N GLY A 72 -21.90 -17.91 -4.74
CA GLY A 72 -22.18 -17.65 -3.33
C GLY A 72 -21.67 -16.30 -2.79
N ASN A 73 -20.78 -15.61 -3.50
CA ASN A 73 -20.22 -14.31 -3.11
C ASN A 73 -20.72 -13.16 -4.01
N ASN A 74 -21.89 -13.34 -4.61
CA ASN A 74 -22.50 -12.40 -5.56
C ASN A 74 -21.51 -11.95 -6.65
N MET A 75 -20.74 -12.90 -7.21
CA MET A 75 -19.70 -12.65 -8.23
C MET A 75 -18.58 -11.69 -7.77
N GLY A 76 -18.17 -11.76 -6.50
CA GLY A 76 -17.06 -10.94 -5.97
C GLY A 76 -17.45 -9.53 -5.55
N VAL A 77 -18.74 -9.17 -5.64
CA VAL A 77 -19.25 -7.85 -5.23
C VAL A 77 -19.05 -7.60 -3.73
N GLU A 78 -19.22 -8.61 -2.86
CA GLU A 78 -19.01 -8.40 -1.42
C GLU A 78 -17.53 -8.14 -1.10
N CYS A 79 -16.60 -8.74 -1.86
CA CYS A 79 -15.17 -8.42 -1.70
C CYS A 79 -14.90 -6.94 -2.01
N LEU A 80 -15.52 -6.41 -3.07
CA LEU A 80 -15.39 -4.99 -3.42
C LEU A 80 -16.04 -4.07 -2.38
N ARG A 81 -17.15 -4.49 -1.75
CA ARG A 81 -17.75 -3.73 -0.63
C ARG A 81 -16.81 -3.65 0.56
N LEU A 82 -16.20 -4.76 0.93
CA LEU A 82 -15.26 -4.80 2.04
C LEU A 82 -13.98 -4.00 1.75
N LEU A 83 -13.48 -4.05 0.51
CA LEU A 83 -12.41 -3.14 0.10
C LEU A 83 -12.83 -1.68 0.21
N ASN A 84 -14.03 -1.35 -0.26
CA ASN A 84 -14.55 0.02 -0.17
C ASN A 84 -14.69 0.48 1.29
N GLU A 85 -15.12 -0.40 2.20
CA GLU A 85 -15.17 -0.14 3.64
C GLU A 85 -13.78 0.15 4.21
N ILE A 86 -12.78 -0.69 3.92
CA ILE A 86 -11.40 -0.44 4.36
C ILE A 86 -10.86 0.90 3.85
N ILE A 87 -11.10 1.22 2.57
CA ILE A 87 -10.66 2.49 2.00
C ILE A 87 -11.41 3.67 2.64
N ALA A 88 -12.71 3.53 2.92
CA ALA A 88 -13.52 4.57 3.55
C ALA A 88 -13.08 4.85 4.99
N ASP A 89 -12.77 3.83 5.77
CA ASP A 89 -12.32 4.00 7.16
C ASP A 89 -10.90 4.61 7.23
N ILE A 90 -10.04 4.29 6.26
CA ILE A 90 -8.74 4.96 6.10
C ILE A 90 -8.93 6.44 5.67
N ASP A 91 -9.91 6.73 4.82
CA ASP A 91 -10.26 8.11 4.45
C ASP A 91 -10.78 8.90 5.68
N GLU A 92 -11.63 8.28 6.52
CA GLU A 92 -12.10 8.89 7.78
C GLU A 92 -10.94 9.12 8.77
N LEU A 93 -9.95 8.22 8.82
CA LEU A 93 -8.73 8.44 9.58
C LEU A 93 -7.97 9.68 9.07
N MET A 94 -7.88 9.89 7.76
CA MET A 94 -7.18 11.04 7.16
C MET A 94 -7.85 12.39 7.48
N ASP A 95 -9.17 12.40 7.71
CA ASP A 95 -9.94 13.60 8.05
C ASP A 95 -9.63 14.17 9.46
N LYS A 96 -8.85 13.45 10.30
CA LYS A 96 -8.41 13.99 11.59
C LYS A 96 -7.53 15.23 11.40
N GLU A 97 -7.68 16.22 12.29
CA GLU A 97 -6.94 17.50 12.26
C GLU A 97 -5.40 17.35 12.24
N SER A 98 -4.88 16.24 12.80
CA SER A 98 -3.46 15.89 12.79
C SER A 98 -2.94 15.47 11.40
N TYR A 99 -3.82 14.98 10.52
CA TYR A 99 -3.51 14.37 9.21
C TYR A 99 -3.95 15.19 8.01
N LYS A 100 -4.53 16.38 8.23
CA LYS A 100 -4.94 17.33 7.19
C LYS A 100 -3.85 17.77 6.20
N ASP A 101 -2.58 17.55 6.53
CA ASP A 101 -1.43 17.86 5.67
C ASP A 101 -1.11 16.69 4.70
N ILE A 102 -1.79 15.55 4.84
CA ILE A 102 -1.70 14.37 3.98
C ILE A 102 -2.77 14.49 2.88
N GLU A 103 -2.36 14.26 1.64
CA GLU A 103 -3.23 14.21 0.47
C GLU A 103 -3.30 12.76 -0.03
N LYS A 104 -4.51 12.21 -0.13
CA LYS A 104 -4.75 10.97 -0.88
C LYS A 104 -4.50 11.22 -2.37
N ILE A 105 -3.66 10.40 -3.00
CA ILE A 105 -3.39 10.49 -4.44
C ILE A 105 -4.39 9.64 -5.21
N LYS A 106 -4.39 8.33 -4.93
CA LYS A 106 -5.27 7.35 -5.59
C LYS A 106 -5.30 6.03 -4.84
N THR A 107 -6.26 5.20 -5.23
CA THR A 107 -6.31 3.78 -4.88
C THR A 107 -5.97 2.96 -6.13
N ILE A 108 -5.08 1.97 -6.00
CA ILE A 108 -4.66 1.06 -7.07
C ILE A 108 -4.90 -0.37 -6.60
N GLY A 109 -5.98 -1.01 -7.04
CA GLY A 109 -6.39 -2.32 -6.51
C GLY A 109 -6.62 -2.24 -5.00
N SER A 110 -5.95 -3.11 -4.23
CA SER A 110 -5.95 -3.08 -2.76
C SER A 110 -4.89 -2.17 -2.13
N THR A 111 -4.31 -1.25 -2.92
CA THR A 111 -3.24 -0.34 -2.47
C THR A 111 -3.73 1.10 -2.35
N TYR A 112 -3.54 1.69 -1.17
CA TYR A 112 -3.79 3.08 -0.85
C TYR A 112 -2.51 3.91 -1.05
N MET A 113 -2.58 4.97 -1.86
CA MET A 113 -1.45 5.87 -2.11
C MET A 113 -1.73 7.27 -1.56
N ALA A 114 -0.84 7.75 -0.71
CA ALA A 114 -0.92 9.07 -0.09
C ALA A 114 0.42 9.80 -0.11
N ALA A 115 0.39 11.12 0.00
CA ALA A 115 1.59 11.93 0.07
C ALA A 115 1.43 13.11 1.04
N VAL A 116 2.53 13.57 1.61
CA VAL A 116 2.59 14.69 2.55
C VAL A 116 3.66 15.70 2.10
N GLY A 117 3.40 16.99 2.31
CA GLY A 117 4.32 18.05 1.89
C GLY A 117 4.06 18.56 0.45
N LEU A 118 2.86 18.33 -0.09
CA LEU A 118 2.41 18.86 -1.39
C LEU A 118 1.93 20.34 -1.33
N VAL A 119 2.37 21.09 -0.31
CA VAL A 119 2.03 22.52 -0.16
C VAL A 119 3.00 23.39 -0.97
N PRO A 120 2.52 24.33 -1.80
CA PRO A 120 3.39 25.24 -2.55
C PRO A 120 4.31 26.04 -1.63
N THR A 121 5.62 26.09 -1.93
CA THR A 121 6.65 26.83 -1.18
C THR A 121 6.54 28.36 -1.31
N ILE A 122 5.37 28.90 -1.67
CA ILE A 122 5.18 30.34 -1.91
C ILE A 122 4.36 30.94 -0.76
N GLY A 123 5.05 31.56 0.20
CA GLY A 123 4.52 32.70 0.95
C GLY A 123 3.77 32.44 2.26
N THR A 124 3.62 31.22 2.76
CA THR A 124 3.06 30.96 4.09
C THR A 124 4.06 30.31 5.02
N LYS A 125 4.02 30.69 6.30
CA LYS A 125 4.80 30.09 7.39
C LYS A 125 4.27 28.66 7.61
N ALA A 126 4.63 27.72 6.75
CA ALA A 126 4.28 26.32 6.91
C ALA A 126 5.05 25.72 8.10
N LYS A 127 4.57 24.60 8.63
CA LYS A 127 5.33 23.74 9.56
C LYS A 127 6.58 23.24 8.80
N ASN A 128 7.60 24.08 8.71
CA ASN A 128 8.68 24.07 7.70
C ASN A 128 9.77 22.99 7.92
N SER A 129 9.42 21.78 8.34
CA SER A 129 10.41 20.69 8.37
C SER A 129 9.87 19.44 7.70
N THR A 130 10.65 18.91 6.77
CA THR A 130 10.46 17.58 6.17
C THR A 130 10.24 16.51 7.25
N GLU A 131 10.93 16.65 8.39
CA GLU A 131 10.75 15.76 9.55
C GLU A 131 9.32 15.81 10.08
N ALA A 132 8.72 16.99 10.21
CA ALA A 132 7.34 17.11 10.70
C ALA A 132 6.34 16.46 9.74
N HIS A 133 6.52 16.66 8.44
CA HIS A 133 5.72 15.97 7.42
C HIS A 133 5.87 14.45 7.50
N LEU A 134 7.11 13.96 7.64
CA LEU A 134 7.36 12.53 7.77
C LEU A 134 6.82 11.94 9.08
N SER A 135 6.87 12.68 10.19
CA SER A 135 6.24 12.26 11.44
C SER A 135 4.72 12.15 11.26
N THR A 136 4.09 13.11 10.59
CA THR A 136 2.64 13.05 10.30
C THR A 136 2.26 11.81 9.48
N ILE A 137 2.99 11.50 8.40
CA ILE A 137 2.67 10.31 7.58
C ILE A 137 3.06 8.99 8.25
N ALA A 138 4.08 8.99 9.12
CA ALA A 138 4.43 7.83 9.93
C ALA A 138 3.37 7.53 10.99
N ASP A 139 2.85 8.55 11.68
CA ASP A 139 1.75 8.43 12.64
C ASP A 139 0.49 7.90 11.97
N PHE A 140 0.15 8.45 10.81
CA PHE A 140 -0.94 7.96 9.97
C PHE A 140 -0.74 6.47 9.61
N ALA A 141 0.45 6.10 9.14
CA ALA A 141 0.76 4.71 8.78
C ALA A 141 0.62 3.74 9.96
N ILE A 142 0.97 4.15 11.18
CA ILE A 142 0.80 3.34 12.39
C ILE A 142 -0.70 3.17 12.69
N GLU A 143 -1.47 4.25 12.72
CA GLU A 143 -2.92 4.21 13.01
C GLU A 143 -3.72 3.44 11.94
N MET A 144 -3.25 3.38 10.68
CA MET A 144 -3.88 2.55 9.64
C MET A 144 -3.93 1.06 10.02
N PHE A 145 -2.98 0.56 10.81
CA PHE A 145 -3.03 -0.82 11.29
C PHE A 145 -4.19 -1.05 12.27
N ASP A 146 -4.48 -0.06 13.12
CA ASP A 146 -5.58 -0.14 14.08
C ASP A 146 -6.93 -0.14 13.34
N VAL A 147 -7.05 0.66 12.26
CA VAL A 147 -8.23 0.65 11.39
C VAL A 147 -8.46 -0.73 10.77
N VAL A 148 -7.42 -1.33 10.17
CA VAL A 148 -7.54 -2.66 9.55
C VAL A 148 -7.83 -3.74 10.60
N ASP A 149 -7.26 -3.63 11.80
CA ASP A 149 -7.54 -4.58 12.91
C ASP A 149 -9.00 -4.50 13.38
N GLU A 150 -9.58 -3.31 13.46
CA GLU A 150 -11.00 -3.13 13.81
C GLU A 150 -11.91 -3.76 12.74
N ILE A 151 -11.62 -3.55 11.45
CA ILE A 151 -12.38 -4.16 10.35
C ILE A 151 -12.26 -5.68 10.39
N ASN A 152 -11.08 -6.22 10.64
CA ASN A 152 -10.86 -7.66 10.81
C ASN A 152 -11.73 -8.22 11.93
N TYR A 153 -11.80 -7.52 13.06
CA TYR A 153 -12.63 -7.89 14.20
C TYR A 153 -14.13 -7.89 13.86
N GLN A 154 -14.61 -6.86 13.17
CA GLN A 154 -16.02 -6.72 12.83
C GLN A 154 -16.48 -7.65 11.71
N SER A 155 -15.61 -7.92 10.73
CA SER A 155 -15.93 -8.70 9.53
C SER A 155 -15.50 -10.18 9.62
N TYR A 156 -14.86 -10.60 10.71
CA TYR A 156 -14.27 -11.93 10.90
C TYR A 156 -13.25 -12.30 9.81
N ASN A 157 -12.45 -11.33 9.37
CA ASN A 157 -11.37 -11.51 8.40
C ASN A 157 -9.99 -11.33 9.04
N ASP A 158 -8.95 -11.59 8.25
CA ASP A 158 -7.53 -11.48 8.63
C ASP A 158 -6.78 -10.75 7.51
N PHE A 159 -7.17 -9.52 7.19
CA PHE A 159 -6.41 -8.67 6.28
C PHE A 159 -5.13 -8.20 6.94
N VAL A 160 -4.03 -8.30 6.21
CA VAL A 160 -2.72 -7.88 6.71
C VAL A 160 -2.26 -6.66 5.93
N LEU A 161 -2.14 -5.53 6.61
CA LEU A 161 -1.60 -4.31 6.02
C LEU A 161 -0.09 -4.42 5.83
N ARG A 162 0.42 -3.88 4.72
CA ARG A 162 1.84 -3.69 4.46
C ARG A 162 2.05 -2.27 3.97
N VAL A 163 3.04 -1.57 4.50
CA VAL A 163 3.27 -0.17 4.17
C VAL A 163 4.71 0.07 3.72
N GLY A 164 4.88 0.88 2.68
CA GLY A 164 6.15 1.41 2.20
C GLY A 164 6.17 2.93 2.22
N ILE A 165 7.21 3.52 2.82
CA ILE A 165 7.37 4.98 2.89
C ILE A 165 8.73 5.38 2.32
N ASN A 166 8.75 6.44 1.53
CA ASN A 166 9.97 7.10 1.10
C ASN A 166 9.79 8.62 1.06
N VAL A 167 10.89 9.37 1.05
CA VAL A 167 10.91 10.83 0.92
C VAL A 167 11.80 11.26 -0.24
N GLY A 168 11.47 12.38 -0.87
CA GLY A 168 12.31 13.00 -1.90
C GLY A 168 11.54 13.88 -2.88
N PRO A 169 12.18 14.28 -4.00
CA PRO A 169 11.56 15.16 -4.98
C PRO A 169 10.50 14.44 -5.82
N VAL A 170 9.44 15.17 -6.16
CA VAL A 170 8.35 14.71 -7.03
C VAL A 170 7.86 15.86 -7.92
N VAL A 171 7.20 15.50 -9.02
CA VAL A 171 6.44 16.42 -9.87
C VAL A 171 4.98 16.01 -9.77
N ALA A 172 4.12 16.90 -9.31
CA ALA A 172 2.68 16.71 -9.37
C ALA A 172 2.11 17.34 -10.64
N GLY A 173 0.95 16.89 -11.09
CA GLY A 173 0.31 17.47 -12.26
C GLY A 173 -1.01 16.80 -12.60
N VAL A 174 -1.70 17.36 -13.59
CA VAL A 174 -2.97 16.82 -14.10
C VAL A 174 -2.80 16.36 -15.53
N ILE A 175 -3.04 15.07 -15.78
CA ILE A 175 -2.94 14.47 -17.12
C ILE A 175 -4.32 13.95 -17.55
N GLY A 176 -4.60 14.05 -18.85
CA GLY A 176 -5.77 13.43 -19.48
C GLY A 176 -6.77 14.46 -20.04
N ALA A 177 -6.99 14.43 -21.36
CA ALA A 177 -7.86 15.39 -22.04
C ALA A 177 -9.36 15.16 -21.80
N ARG A 178 -9.77 13.93 -21.47
CA ARG A 178 -11.19 13.55 -21.24
C ARG A 178 -11.48 13.14 -19.81
N ARG A 179 -10.49 12.59 -19.12
CA ARG A 179 -10.55 12.17 -17.72
C ARG A 179 -9.30 12.75 -17.04
N PRO A 180 -9.34 14.03 -16.63
CA PRO A 180 -8.21 14.63 -15.94
C PRO A 180 -7.97 13.88 -14.62
N GLN A 181 -6.73 13.45 -14.40
CA GLN A 181 -6.29 12.77 -13.19
C GLN A 181 -5.13 13.56 -12.60
N TYR A 182 -5.28 13.97 -11.34
CA TYR A 182 -4.16 14.46 -10.55
C TYR A 182 -3.31 13.28 -10.10
N ASP A 183 -1.99 13.39 -10.27
CA ASP A 183 -1.05 12.35 -9.81
C ASP A 183 0.33 12.98 -9.54
N ILE A 184 1.22 12.18 -8.94
CA ILE A 184 2.60 12.53 -8.67
C ILE A 184 3.58 11.56 -9.34
N TRP A 185 4.63 12.09 -9.94
CA TRP A 185 5.67 11.33 -10.63
C TRP A 185 7.04 11.64 -10.03
N GLY A 186 7.90 10.63 -10.07
CA GLY A 186 9.29 10.78 -9.67
C GLY A 186 9.91 9.49 -9.19
N ASN A 187 11.23 9.46 -9.12
CA ASN A 187 11.95 8.32 -8.56
C ASN A 187 11.53 8.04 -7.10
N THR A 188 11.16 9.08 -6.35
CA THR A 188 10.66 8.96 -4.96
C THR A 188 9.44 8.07 -4.86
N VAL A 189 8.47 8.25 -5.77
CA VAL A 189 7.23 7.45 -5.84
C VAL A 189 7.55 5.99 -6.17
N ASN A 190 8.44 5.78 -7.16
CA ASN A 190 8.87 4.43 -7.52
C ASN A 190 9.54 3.72 -6.34
N VAL A 191 10.43 4.38 -5.61
CA VAL A 191 11.10 3.80 -4.44
C VAL A 191 10.11 3.52 -3.32
N ALA A 192 9.15 4.41 -3.04
CA ALA A 192 8.09 4.18 -2.05
C ALA A 192 7.26 2.92 -2.39
N SER A 193 6.84 2.79 -3.66
CA SER A 193 6.15 1.59 -4.16
C SER A 193 7.01 0.31 -4.03
N ARG A 194 8.35 0.44 -4.14
CA ARG A 194 9.26 -0.69 -3.86
C ARG A 194 9.39 -1.00 -2.38
N MET A 195 9.31 -0.02 -1.49
CA MET A 195 9.28 -0.27 -0.05
C MET A 195 8.03 -1.05 0.36
N ASP A 196 6.89 -0.80 -0.29
CA ASP A 196 5.68 -1.60 -0.09
C ASP A 196 5.85 -3.00 -0.73
N SER A 197 6.08 -3.09 -2.04
CA SER A 197 6.12 -4.39 -2.74
C SER A 197 7.20 -5.36 -2.23
N THR A 198 8.34 -4.86 -1.73
CA THR A 198 9.39 -5.69 -1.10
C THR A 198 9.24 -5.81 0.42
N GLY A 199 8.26 -5.10 1.00
CA GLY A 199 7.91 -5.10 2.41
C GLY A 199 7.41 -6.46 2.91
N VAL A 200 7.49 -6.64 4.22
CA VAL A 200 6.92 -7.81 4.91
C VAL A 200 5.48 -7.47 5.32
N PRO A 201 4.49 -8.33 5.08
CA PRO A 201 3.13 -8.13 5.60
C PRO A 201 3.15 -7.90 7.12
N GLY A 202 2.37 -6.92 7.59
CA GLY A 202 2.33 -6.55 9.01
C GLY A 202 3.39 -5.52 9.42
N LYS A 203 4.17 -4.98 8.47
CA LYS A 203 5.27 -4.05 8.75
C LYS A 203 5.20 -2.79 7.90
N ILE A 204 5.77 -1.71 8.45
CA ILE A 204 6.04 -0.45 7.76
C ILE A 204 7.51 -0.46 7.37
N GLN A 205 7.81 -0.55 6.08
CA GLN A 205 9.17 -0.45 5.57
C GLN A 205 9.48 0.95 5.08
N VAL A 206 10.65 1.45 5.44
CA VAL A 206 11.14 2.78 5.07
C VAL A 206 12.55 2.72 4.51
N THR A 207 12.91 3.73 3.73
CA THR A 207 14.28 3.93 3.23
C THR A 207 15.21 4.49 4.31
N GLU A 208 16.52 4.42 4.05
CA GLU A 208 17.54 5.04 4.92
C GLU A 208 17.34 6.55 5.10
N ASP A 209 16.91 7.27 4.06
CA ASP A 209 16.63 8.71 4.14
C ASP A 209 15.50 9.03 5.14
N VAL A 210 14.44 8.22 5.14
CA VAL A 210 13.34 8.35 6.11
C VAL A 210 13.83 8.00 7.52
N HIS A 211 14.63 6.93 7.67
CA HIS A 211 15.23 6.58 8.94
C HIS A 211 16.05 7.74 9.52
N GLN A 212 16.93 8.36 8.74
CA GLN A 212 17.76 9.47 9.21
C GLN A 212 16.95 10.65 9.76
N LEU A 213 15.77 10.90 9.18
CA LEU A 213 14.87 11.97 9.58
C LEU A 213 14.00 11.59 10.79
N LEU A 214 13.65 10.32 10.98
CA LEU A 214 12.71 9.88 12.02
C LEU A 214 13.35 9.20 13.24
N GLN A 215 14.62 8.78 13.16
CA GLN A 215 15.33 8.00 14.21
C GLN A 215 15.33 8.61 15.62
N ASN A 216 15.07 9.92 15.76
CA ASN A 216 15.02 10.58 17.06
C ASN A 216 13.69 10.39 17.80
N ASN A 217 12.59 10.17 17.06
CA ASN A 217 11.22 10.16 17.59
C ASN A 217 10.50 8.82 17.37
N TYR A 218 11.10 7.90 16.61
CA TYR A 218 10.51 6.63 16.22
C TYR A 218 11.50 5.48 16.44
N ASP A 219 10.95 4.32 16.78
CA ASP A 219 11.71 3.08 16.88
C ASP A 219 11.84 2.47 15.47
N LEU A 220 13.04 2.58 14.90
CA LEU A 220 13.38 2.03 13.59
C LEU A 220 14.42 0.91 13.70
N VAL A 221 14.10 -0.25 13.14
CA VAL A 221 14.97 -1.44 13.16
C VAL A 221 15.54 -1.68 11.77
N CYS A 222 16.86 -1.80 11.67
CA CYS A 222 17.51 -2.12 10.40
C CYS A 222 17.05 -3.50 9.88
N ARG A 223 16.44 -3.52 8.70
CA ARG A 223 16.09 -4.75 7.96
C ARG A 223 17.30 -5.33 7.24
N GLY A 224 18.21 -4.46 6.81
CA GLY A 224 19.38 -4.79 5.99
C GLY A 224 19.15 -4.53 4.50
N ASN A 225 19.97 -5.16 3.67
CA ASN A 225 19.99 -4.92 2.23
C ASN A 225 18.81 -5.61 1.53
N VAL A 226 18.04 -4.82 0.78
CA VAL A 226 16.95 -5.29 -0.07
C VAL A 226 17.26 -4.92 -1.52
N SER A 227 17.06 -5.87 -2.43
CA SER A 227 17.21 -5.63 -3.87
C SER A 227 16.01 -4.85 -4.40
N VAL A 228 16.26 -3.66 -4.91
CA VAL A 228 15.26 -2.74 -5.44
C VAL A 228 15.51 -2.54 -6.93
N LYS A 229 14.50 -2.86 -7.75
CA LYS A 229 14.57 -2.74 -9.22
C LYS A 229 14.96 -1.31 -9.62
N GLY A 230 16.04 -1.17 -10.38
CA GLY A 230 16.57 0.12 -10.85
C GLY A 230 17.42 0.89 -9.82
N LYS A 231 17.59 0.37 -8.60
CA LYS A 231 18.46 0.96 -7.55
C LYS A 231 19.57 0.04 -7.07
N GLY A 232 19.46 -1.27 -7.31
CA GLY A 232 20.43 -2.23 -6.79
C GLY A 232 20.12 -2.60 -5.36
N GLN A 233 21.14 -2.71 -4.50
CA GLN A 233 20.97 -3.02 -3.09
C GLN A 233 20.74 -1.72 -2.30
N MET A 234 19.68 -1.69 -1.50
CA MET A 234 19.36 -0.56 -0.61
C MET A 234 19.27 -1.05 0.83
N ILE A 235 19.85 -0.31 1.76
CA ILE A 235 19.60 -0.52 3.19
C ILE A 235 18.20 0.00 3.49
N THR A 236 17.43 -0.80 4.21
CA THR A 236 16.03 -0.49 4.57
C THR A 236 15.80 -0.73 6.05
N TYR A 237 14.75 -0.12 6.57
CA TYR A 237 14.40 -0.15 7.98
C TYR A 237 12.92 -0.49 8.14
N PHE A 238 12.57 -1.12 9.25
CA PHE A 238 11.19 -1.24 9.70
C PHE A 238 10.91 -0.16 10.74
N LEU A 239 9.79 0.55 10.59
CA LEU A 239 9.26 1.44 11.59
C LEU A 239 8.32 0.62 12.49
N GLU A 240 8.66 0.49 13.77
CA GLU A 240 7.93 -0.36 14.74
C GLU A 240 7.01 0.48 15.66
N GLY A 241 7.19 1.79 15.73
CA GLY A 241 6.33 2.68 16.52
C GLY A 241 7.01 3.99 16.89
N LYS A 242 6.34 4.78 17.73
CA LYS A 242 6.93 5.97 18.36
C LYS A 242 7.93 5.55 19.43
N ALA A 243 9.09 6.21 19.47
CA ALA A 243 10.06 6.01 20.53
C ALA A 243 9.41 6.38 21.88
N GLN A 244 9.47 5.48 22.86
CA GLN A 244 8.93 5.79 24.19
C GLN A 244 9.85 6.78 24.91
N ASP A 245 9.30 7.92 25.36
CA ASP A 245 9.97 8.77 26.34
C ASP A 245 10.27 7.92 27.59
N ALA A 246 11.53 7.84 27.99
CA ALA A 246 12.01 7.08 29.14
C ALA A 246 11.48 7.57 30.52
N GLY A 247 10.41 8.35 30.57
CA GLY A 247 9.97 9.13 31.72
C GLY A 247 8.57 8.85 32.29
N ASN A 248 7.68 8.06 31.66
CA ASN A 248 6.36 7.83 32.24
C ASN A 248 5.79 6.44 31.93
N ARG A 249 6.12 5.46 32.77
CA ARG A 249 5.52 4.11 32.71
C ARG A 249 4.16 4.11 33.40
N ALA A 250 3.12 4.35 32.60
CA ALA A 250 1.79 3.79 32.84
C ALA A 250 1.51 2.77 31.72
N PRO A 251 0.89 1.60 31.99
CA PRO A 251 0.71 0.57 30.99
C PRO A 251 -0.43 0.96 30.05
N HIS A 252 -0.12 1.70 28.98
CA HIS A 252 -0.94 1.69 27.78
C HIS A 252 -0.56 0.45 26.96
N HIS A 253 -1.59 -0.29 26.54
CA HIS A 253 -1.52 -1.56 25.82
C HIS A 253 -0.70 -1.48 24.51
N THR A 254 0.61 -1.50 24.61
CA THR A 254 1.55 -1.77 23.51
C THR A 254 1.69 -3.29 23.31
N GLY A 255 0.54 -3.96 23.19
CA GLY A 255 0.45 -5.41 22.99
C GLY A 255 0.21 -5.83 21.54
N GLY A 256 0.04 -4.86 20.63
CA GLY A 256 -0.38 -5.10 19.25
C GLY A 256 0.71 -5.68 18.37
N LEU A 257 1.88 -5.04 18.27
CA LEU A 257 2.84 -5.38 17.21
C LEU A 257 3.63 -6.67 17.47
N GLU A 258 4.01 -6.98 18.72
CA GLU A 258 4.78 -8.19 19.04
C GLU A 258 3.94 -9.49 19.08
N ARG A 259 2.64 -9.42 19.37
CA ARG A 259 1.77 -10.62 19.36
C ARG A 259 1.50 -11.16 17.95
N ARG A 260 1.71 -10.35 16.91
CA ARG A 260 1.28 -10.62 15.52
C ARG A 260 2.08 -11.70 14.80
N VAL A 261 3.28 -12.08 15.26
CA VAL A 261 4.08 -13.15 14.63
C VAL A 261 3.70 -14.55 15.14
N HIS A 262 3.17 -14.68 16.36
CA HIS A 262 2.94 -15.98 16.99
C HIS A 262 1.62 -16.68 16.60
N ALA A 263 0.70 -16.01 15.92
CA ALA A 263 -0.53 -16.63 15.43
C ALA A 263 -0.30 -17.56 14.21
N ILE A 264 0.79 -17.36 13.46
CA ILE A 264 1.09 -18.08 12.21
C ILE A 264 1.60 -19.52 12.48
N ALA A 265 2.01 -19.86 13.71
CA ALA A 265 2.58 -21.17 14.04
C ALA A 265 1.57 -22.22 14.54
N ARG A 266 0.26 -21.93 14.60
CA ARG A 266 -0.74 -22.85 15.18
C ARG A 266 -1.90 -23.21 14.23
N THR A 267 -1.60 -23.60 13.00
CA THR A 267 -2.54 -24.31 12.13
C THR A 267 -1.86 -25.46 11.41
N SER A 268 -1.07 -26.27 12.13
CA SER A 268 -0.52 -27.54 11.61
C SER A 268 -0.21 -28.55 12.71
N SER A 269 -1.12 -28.75 13.67
CA SER A 269 -1.07 -29.92 14.56
C SER A 269 -2.36 -30.07 15.36
N ALA A 270 -3.28 -30.90 14.89
CA ALA A 270 -4.04 -31.87 15.69
C ALA A 270 -5.33 -32.29 14.96
N GLN A 271 -5.31 -33.48 14.34
CA GLN A 271 -6.32 -34.50 14.62
C GLN A 271 -5.95 -35.81 13.91
N THR A 272 -5.56 -36.81 14.71
CA THR A 272 -5.92 -38.21 14.48
C THR A 272 -5.69 -38.98 15.78
N LYS A 273 -6.77 -39.14 16.55
CA LYS A 273 -6.86 -40.23 17.53
C LYS A 273 -7.72 -41.32 16.92
N THR A 274 -7.05 -42.44 16.67
CA THR A 274 -7.46 -43.83 16.98
C THR A 274 -8.96 -44.12 17.10
N ASP A 275 -9.44 -45.04 16.25
CA ASP A 275 -10.13 -46.24 16.73
C ASP A 275 -10.02 -47.38 15.70
N SER A 276 -9.95 -48.60 16.23
CA SER A 276 -9.68 -49.86 15.56
C SER A 276 -10.94 -50.72 15.43
N THR A 277 -11.20 -51.36 14.27
CA THR A 277 -11.24 -52.84 14.08
C THR A 277 -11.86 -53.33 12.76
N SER A 278 -11.18 -54.34 12.18
CA SER A 278 -11.63 -55.49 11.36
C SER A 278 -11.91 -55.42 9.84
N SER A 279 -11.03 -56.12 9.09
CA SER A 279 -11.18 -57.00 7.91
C SER A 279 -12.01 -56.53 6.69
N VAL A 280 -11.55 -56.66 5.43
CA VAL A 280 -11.42 -57.92 4.66
C VAL A 280 -10.46 -57.74 3.45
N THR A 281 -9.81 -58.84 3.09
CA THR A 281 -8.91 -59.20 1.97
C THR A 281 -9.25 -58.76 0.53
N SER A 282 -8.21 -58.41 -0.24
CA SER A 282 -7.85 -58.84 -1.63
C SER A 282 -6.90 -57.79 -2.21
N GLY A 283 -5.64 -58.00 -2.55
CA GLY A 283 -5.09 -59.08 -3.39
C GLY A 283 -4.80 -58.50 -4.78
N PHE A 284 -3.59 -57.97 -5.02
CA PHE A 284 -2.89 -58.12 -6.30
C PHE A 284 -1.41 -57.74 -6.16
N VAL A 285 -0.56 -58.67 -6.59
CA VAL A 285 0.91 -58.62 -6.59
C VAL A 285 1.36 -58.44 -8.04
N ALA A 286 2.33 -57.57 -8.29
CA ALA A 286 3.23 -57.71 -9.43
C ALA A 286 4.63 -57.23 -9.04
N ARG A 287 5.56 -58.20 -8.99
CA ARG A 287 7.00 -58.02 -8.79
C ARG A 287 7.70 -58.81 -9.88
N VAL A 288 8.49 -58.17 -10.74
CA VAL A 288 9.62 -58.72 -11.52
C VAL A 288 10.44 -57.48 -11.97
N GLY A 289 11.76 -57.42 -11.98
CA GLY A 289 12.80 -58.41 -11.76
C GLY A 289 14.18 -57.75 -11.89
N ILE A 290 15.16 -58.43 -11.33
CA ILE A 290 16.56 -58.06 -11.12
C ILE A 290 17.36 -58.18 -12.43
N SER A 291 18.33 -57.30 -12.66
CA SER A 291 19.63 -57.73 -13.20
C SER A 291 20.76 -56.77 -12.80
N ASN A 292 21.86 -57.38 -12.38
CA ASN A 292 23.09 -56.82 -11.83
C ASN A 292 24.15 -56.79 -12.94
N THR A 293 25.00 -55.77 -13.03
CA THR A 293 26.41 -55.94 -13.47
C THR A 293 27.29 -54.80 -12.94
N GLN A 294 28.47 -55.17 -12.45
CA GLN A 294 29.52 -54.32 -11.88
C GLN A 294 30.38 -53.67 -12.99
N GLY A 295 30.98 -52.52 -12.68
CA GLY A 295 32.10 -51.94 -13.44
C GLY A 295 32.70 -50.72 -12.73
N THR A 296 34.00 -50.74 -12.52
CA THR A 296 34.80 -49.93 -11.59
C THR A 296 35.41 -48.64 -12.19
N HIS A 297 35.76 -47.71 -11.28
CA HIS A 297 36.80 -46.68 -11.33
C HIS A 297 36.69 -45.38 -12.19
N SER A 298 36.63 -44.27 -11.44
CA SER A 298 37.55 -43.11 -11.45
C SER A 298 37.23 -41.82 -12.24
N ARG A 299 37.60 -40.72 -11.55
CA ARG A 299 37.94 -39.35 -11.99
C ARG A 299 36.86 -38.27 -11.95
N SER A 300 37.17 -37.24 -11.14
CA SER A 300 36.66 -35.88 -11.16
C SER A 300 36.68 -35.27 -12.57
N ALA A 301 35.61 -34.55 -12.91
CA ALA A 301 35.66 -33.35 -13.73
C ALA A 301 34.38 -32.54 -13.51
N ALA A 302 34.55 -31.29 -13.05
CA ALA A 302 33.52 -30.28 -13.06
C ALA A 302 33.01 -30.10 -14.50
N THR A 303 31.70 -30.18 -14.70
CA THR A 303 31.09 -29.92 -16.00
C THR A 303 29.96 -28.91 -15.85
N TYR A 304 30.27 -27.73 -16.37
CA TYR A 304 29.39 -26.64 -16.78
C TYR A 304 28.20 -27.17 -17.58
N ILE A 305 26.97 -26.72 -17.29
CA ILE A 305 25.77 -27.02 -18.09
C ILE A 305 25.28 -25.69 -18.70
N PRO A 306 24.92 -25.66 -20.00
CA PRO A 306 24.71 -24.45 -20.77
C PRO A 306 23.34 -23.83 -20.53
N THR A 307 23.30 -22.53 -20.74
CA THR A 307 22.13 -21.67 -20.91
C THR A 307 21.21 -22.17 -22.03
N VAL A 308 19.92 -22.30 -21.73
CA VAL A 308 18.86 -22.37 -22.73
C VAL A 308 18.30 -20.95 -22.86
N GLU A 309 18.47 -20.35 -24.03
CA GLU A 309 17.75 -19.15 -24.45
C GLU A 309 16.28 -19.53 -24.66
N GLU A 310 15.38 -18.94 -23.88
CA GLU A 310 13.97 -18.86 -24.23
C GLU A 310 13.61 -17.40 -24.48
N GLY A 311 12.90 -17.21 -25.58
CA GLY A 311 12.68 -15.94 -26.27
C GLY A 311 12.00 -14.87 -25.43
N GLU A 312 12.41 -13.64 -25.72
CA GLU A 312 11.70 -12.42 -25.37
C GLU A 312 10.24 -12.48 -25.86
N GLU A 313 9.30 -12.62 -24.93
CA GLU A 313 7.93 -12.12 -25.11
C GLU A 313 7.77 -10.85 -24.27
N THR A 314 7.87 -9.73 -24.97
CA THR A 314 7.58 -8.39 -24.46
C THR A 314 6.09 -8.28 -24.17
N LYS A 315 5.70 -8.41 -22.90
CA LYS A 315 4.42 -7.88 -22.40
C LYS A 315 4.68 -6.59 -21.64
N GLU A 316 4.52 -5.49 -22.36
CA GLU A 316 4.17 -4.21 -21.79
C GLU A 316 2.81 -4.35 -21.08
N GLU A 317 2.82 -4.51 -19.76
CA GLU A 317 1.65 -4.19 -18.95
C GLU A 317 1.89 -2.84 -18.27
N SER A 318 1.37 -1.84 -18.98
CA SER A 318 0.80 -0.58 -18.54
C SER A 318 0.46 -0.54 -17.05
N VAL A 319 1.23 0.23 -16.28
CA VAL A 319 0.79 0.72 -14.96
C VAL A 319 0.10 2.06 -15.19
N LEU A 320 -1.22 2.08 -14.97
CA LEU A 320 -2.00 3.28 -14.65
C LEU A 320 -1.99 3.47 -13.12
#